data_AF-A0A838T8H8-F1
#
_entry.id   AF-A0A838T8H8-F1
#
_cell.length_a   1.000
_cell.length_b   1.000
_cell.length_c   1.000
_cell.angle_alpha   90.00
_cell.angle_beta   90.00
_cell.angle_gamma   90.00
#
_symmetry.space_group_name_H-M   'P 1'
#
loop_
_entity.id
_entity.type
_entity.pdbx_description
1 polymer ?
#
loop_
_entity_poly.entity_id
_entity_poly.type
_entity_poly.pdbx_seq_one_letter_code
_entity_poly.pdbx_strand_id
1 'polypeptide(L)' 'MAGALADPTLELHDADGAIVESNDNWKDTEECLIEGTGLPPQDDLESAMIVTLPTAAYTAIVAGKNGLTGVALVEVYRLP' A
#
# COMPACT_ATOMS: atom_id res chain seq x y z
N MET A 1 -11.90 11.69 5.31
CA MET A 1 -13.24 11.32 4.76
C MET A 1 -14.07 10.72 5.90
N ALA A 2 -15.38 10.95 5.95
CA ALA A 2 -16.20 10.29 6.98
C ALA A 2 -16.22 8.78 6.70
N GLY A 3 -15.69 7.99 7.64
CA GLY A 3 -15.61 6.53 7.51
C GLY A 3 -14.43 5.99 6.71
N ALA A 4 -13.38 6.78 6.47
CA ALA A 4 -12.12 6.25 5.94
C ALA A 4 -11.50 5.25 6.93
N LEU A 5 -10.82 4.24 6.39
CA LEU A 5 -10.02 3.31 7.17
C LEU A 5 -8.82 4.05 7.76
N ALA A 6 -8.73 4.10 9.09
CA ALA A 6 -7.80 5.00 9.80
C ALA A 6 -6.35 4.50 9.84
N ASP A 7 -6.13 3.21 9.66
CA ASP A 7 -4.81 2.55 9.75
C ASP A 7 -4.82 1.36 8.78
N PRO A 8 -4.72 1.64 7.46
CA PRO A 8 -4.70 0.60 6.43
C PRO A 8 -3.35 -0.09 6.37
N THR A 9 -3.35 -1.41 6.22
CA THR A 9 -2.19 -2.22 5.82
C THR A 9 -2.36 -2.69 4.38
N LEU A 10 -1.28 -2.72 3.61
CA LEU A 10 -1.25 -3.17 2.22
C LEU A 10 -0.37 -4.41 2.06
N GLU A 11 -0.93 -5.47 1.46
CA GLU A 11 -0.17 -6.64 1.04
C GLU A 11 -0.27 -6.82 -0.48
N LEU A 12 0.85 -7.20 -1.09
CA LEU A 12 0.93 -7.61 -2.49
C LEU A 12 1.18 -9.11 -2.57
N HIS A 13 0.34 -9.81 -3.31
CA HIS A 13 0.37 -11.26 -3.46
C HIS A 13 0.66 -11.65 -4.92
N ASP A 14 1.46 -12.69 -5.11
CA ASP A 14 1.67 -13.29 -6.43
C ASP A 14 0.52 -14.22 -6.86
N ALA A 15 0.66 -14.85 -8.02
CA ALA A 15 -0.35 -15.74 -8.58
C ALA A 15 -0.58 -17.02 -7.74
N ASP A 16 0.39 -17.42 -6.92
CA ASP A 16 0.29 -18.56 -6.01
C ASP A 16 -0.29 -18.16 -4.64
N GLY A 17 -0.55 -16.86 -4.43
CA GLY A 17 -1.06 -16.30 -3.19
C GLY A 17 0.02 -16.10 -2.12
N ALA A 18 1.30 -16.12 -2.50
CA ALA A 18 2.39 -15.79 -1.58
C ALA A 18 2.55 -14.26 -1.47
N ILE A 19 2.84 -13.78 -0.27
CA ILE A 19 3.15 -12.35 -0.05
C ILE A 19 4.50 -12.04 -0.70
N VAL A 20 4.46 -11.10 -1.64
CA VAL A 20 5.62 -10.53 -2.32
C VAL A 20 6.18 -9.36 -1.51
N GLU A 21 5.30 -8.49 -1.04
CA GLU A 21 5.65 -7.30 -0.26
C GLU A 21 4.47 -6.89 0.64
N SER A 22 4.77 -6.23 1.75
CA SER A 22 3.75 -5.69 2.66
C SER A 22 4.20 -4.36 3.27
N ASN A 23 3.27 -3.43 3.43
CA ASN A 23 3.51 -2.17 4.11
C ASN A 23 2.37 -1.85 5.09
N ASP A 24 2.69 -1.10 6.13
CA ASP A 24 1.79 -0.67 7.21
C ASP A 24 1.80 0.86 7.26
N ASN A 25 2.97 1.45 7.54
CA ASN A 25 3.21 2.88 7.42
C ASN A 25 4.24 3.16 6.33
N TRP A 26 3.90 4.04 5.38
CA TRP A 26 4.76 4.32 4.23
C TRP A 26 6.14 4.90 4.61
N LYS A 27 6.21 5.65 5.72
CA LYS A 27 7.45 6.28 6.18
C LYS A 27 8.44 5.32 6.83
N ASP A 28 7.99 4.16 7.29
CA ASP A 28 8.86 3.23 8.04
C ASP A 28 9.91 2.56 7.13
N THR A 29 9.64 2.46 5.82
CA THR A 29 10.50 1.73 4.88
C THR A 29 11.05 2.59 3.74
N GLU A 30 10.22 3.44 3.12
CA GLU A 30 10.52 4.02 1.80
C GLU A 30 10.20 5.52 1.68
N GLU A 31 10.18 6.27 2.80
CA GLU A 31 9.78 7.69 2.85
C GLU A 31 10.37 8.52 1.70
N CYS A 32 11.70 8.56 1.60
CA CYS A 32 12.39 9.37 0.58
C CYS A 32 12.05 8.94 -0.87
N LEU A 33 11.88 7.64 -1.13
CA LEU A 33 11.55 7.15 -2.47
C LEU A 33 10.11 7.52 -2.84
N ILE A 34 9.17 7.33 -1.90
CA ILE A 34 7.76 7.64 -2.07
C ILE A 34 7.54 9.15 -2.22
N GLU A 35 8.19 9.98 -1.40
CA GLU A 35 8.20 11.44 -1.56
C GLU A 35 8.73 11.85 -2.93
N GLY A 36 9.80 11.19 -3.40
CA GLY A 36 10.40 11.42 -4.71
C GLY A 36 9.46 11.18 -5.89
N THR A 37 8.38 10.41 -5.71
CA THR A 37 7.35 10.20 -6.75
C THR A 37 6.43 11.41 -6.92
N GLY A 38 6.36 12.30 -5.93
CA GLY A 38 5.36 13.37 -5.87
C GLY A 38 3.94 12.90 -5.54
N LEU A 39 3.77 11.63 -5.17
CA LEU A 39 2.50 11.00 -4.78
C LEU A 39 2.55 10.39 -3.36
N PRO A 40 3.10 11.07 -2.33
CA PRO A 40 3.11 10.51 -0.99
C PRO A 40 1.68 10.47 -0.41
N PRO A 41 1.34 9.43 0.37
CA PRO A 41 0.20 9.47 1.27
C PRO A 41 0.27 10.70 2.19
N GLN A 42 -0.88 11.17 2.66
CA GLN A 42 -0.96 12.41 3.44
C GLN A 42 -0.95 12.13 4.95
N ASP A 43 -1.38 10.94 5.37
CA ASP A 43 -1.29 10.48 6.74
C ASP A 43 -0.07 9.56 6.90
N ASP A 44 0.62 9.67 8.03
CA ASP A 44 1.79 8.83 8.33
C ASP A 44 1.38 7.37 8.60
N LEU A 45 0.11 7.12 8.94
CA LEU A 45 -0.48 5.78 9.11
C LEU A 45 -0.99 5.15 7.81
N GLU A 46 -0.88 5.84 6.67
CA GLU A 46 -1.25 5.23 5.39
C GLU A 46 -0.15 4.28 4.88
N SER A 47 -0.57 3.23 4.18
CA SER A 47 0.34 2.31 3.50
C SER A 47 0.67 2.76 2.08
N ALA A 48 1.93 2.65 1.69
CA ALA A 48 2.38 2.74 0.30
C ALA A 48 3.68 1.97 0.11
N MET A 49 3.91 1.46 -1.11
CA MET A 49 5.12 0.71 -1.47
C MET A 49 5.49 0.98 -2.93
N ILE A 50 6.78 0.93 -3.25
CA ILE A 50 7.29 0.96 -4.61
C ILE A 50 7.89 -0.40 -4.96
N VAL A 51 7.27 -1.10 -5.89
CA VAL A 51 7.70 -2.45 -6.29
C VAL A 51 8.09 -2.50 -7.77
N THR A 52 9.14 -3.27 -8.08
CA THR A 52 9.49 -3.67 -9.45
C THR A 52 9.08 -5.12 -9.65
N LEU A 53 8.08 -5.34 -10.50
CA LEU A 53 7.48 -6.66 -10.70
C LEU A 53 7.81 -7.23 -12.10
N PRO A 54 8.15 -8.52 -12.19
CA PRO A 54 8.08 -9.26 -13.45
C PRO A 54 6.68 -9.18 -14.08
N THR A 55 6.57 -9.48 -15.37
CA THR A 55 5.27 -9.59 -16.03
C THR A 55 4.52 -10.83 -15.54
N ALA A 56 3.55 -10.62 -14.65
CA ALA A 56 2.65 -11.65 -14.12
C ALA A 56 1.38 -10.98 -13.55
N ALA A 57 0.43 -11.80 -13.10
CA ALA A 57 -0.73 -11.32 -12.35
C ALA A 57 -0.39 -11.21 -10.86
N TYR A 58 -0.86 -10.14 -10.22
CA TYR A 58 -0.69 -9.88 -8.80
C TYR A 58 -2.00 -9.37 -8.20
N THR A 59 -2.18 -9.58 -6.90
CA THR A 59 -3.33 -9.09 -6.14
C THR A 59 -2.86 -8.16 -5.04
N ALA A 60 -3.40 -6.95 -4.99
CA ALA A 60 -3.24 -6.05 -3.85
C ALA A 60 -4.41 -6.23 -2.88
N ILE A 61 -4.11 -6.45 -1.61
CA ILE A 61 -5.08 -6.59 -0.53
C ILE A 61 -4.88 -5.46 0.47
N VAL A 62 -5.95 -4.68 0.69
CA VAL A 62 -5.99 -3.67 1.76
C VAL A 62 -6.84 -4.18 2.91
N ALA A 63 -6.32 -4.03 4.14
CA ALA A 63 -7.00 -4.42 5.36
C ALA A 63 -6.82 -3.35 6.44
N GLY A 64 -7.70 -3.33 7.43
CA GLY A 64 -7.50 -2.48 8.60
C GLY A 64 -6.62 -3.18 9.62
N LYS A 65 -5.57 -2.50 10.08
CA LYS A 65 -4.71 -3.01 11.15
C LYS A 65 -5.53 -3.39 12.38
N ASN A 66 -5.20 -4.51 13.00
CA ASN A 66 -5.89 -5.04 14.18
C ASN A 66 -7.42 -5.16 14.03
N GLY A 67 -7.92 -5.37 12.80
CA GLY A 67 -9.34 -5.53 12.52
C GLY A 67 -10.14 -4.22 12.48
N LEU A 68 -9.46 -3.08 12.32
CA LEU A 68 -10.13 -1.81 12.05
C LEU A 68 -10.97 -1.90 10.77
N THR A 69 -12.04 -1.12 10.72
CA THR A 69 -12.98 -1.12 9.59
C THR A 69 -13.20 0.28 9.09
N GLY A 70 -13.51 0.38 7.80
CA GLY A 70 -13.69 1.65 7.11
C GLY A 70 -13.64 1.44 5.61
N VAL A 71 -13.68 2.55 4.88
CA VAL A 71 -13.53 2.57 3.43
C VAL A 71 -12.09 2.89 3.10
N ALA A 72 -11.47 2.06 2.26
CA ALA A 72 -10.14 2.30 1.72
C ALA A 72 -10.24 2.54 0.19
N LEU A 73 -9.33 3.36 -0.33
CA LEU A 73 -9.09 3.51 -1.76
C LEU A 73 -7.71 2.89 -2.03
N VAL A 74 -7.62 2.06 -3.06
CA VAL A 74 -6.34 1.52 -3.54
C VAL A 74 -6.08 2.12 -4.90
N GLU A 75 -4.91 2.72 -5.06
CA GLU A 75 -4.46 3.32 -6.32
C GLU A 75 -3.17 2.64 -6.76
N VAL A 76 -3.02 2.45 -8.07
CA VAL A 76 -1.83 1.84 -8.66
C VAL A 76 -1.30 2.77 -9.72
N TYR A 77 -0.04 3.17 -9.56
CA TYR A 77 0.64 4.08 -10.46
C TYR A 77 1.80 3.36 -11.15
N ARG A 78 1.94 3.60 -12.46
CA ARG A 78 3.15 3.22 -13.17
C ARG A 78 4.12 4.39 -13.10
N LEU A 79 5.22 4.21 -12.38
CA LEU A 79 6.31 5.19 -12.33
C LEU A 79 7.15 5.13 -13.63
N PRO A 80 7.71 6.26 -14.09
CA PRO A 80 8.49 6.35 -15.34
C PRO A 80 9.83 5.60 -15.30
#